data_AF-A0A948B9R9-F1
#
_entry.id   AF-A0A948B9R9-F1
#
_cell.length_a   1.000
_cell.length_b   1.000
_cell.length_c   1.000
_cell.angle_alpha   90.00
_cell.angle_beta   90.00
_cell.angle_gamma   90.00
#
_symmetry.space_group_name_H-M   'P 1'
#
loop_
_entity.id
_entity.type
_entity.pdbx_description
1 polymer ?
#
loop_
_entity_poly.entity_id
_entity_poly.type
_entity_poly.pdbx_seq_one_letter_code
_entity_poly.pdbx_strand_id
1 'polypeptide(L)'
;MTAPTHIAFGVACGMLGGVEGLPLKLLAGGALLPDIDHPFSAIGRILFFISYPLNRWLGHRQHTHSLVVWIPVTILGFVLWKPLGWIGLGAISHCFLDCWNASGVALLLPITEKVFVLGSRKYRISTGSGGEFILMIALGLVAWSGGYIGSRGGFRAILRSVMGSYDLAVEHYQREGLKKCYMKGNLRYPSGEIIEGKWLVVGTEGKDVAVYDGQRVIHIPKDGRFLKARLKVVDEEKWNTVTLNEPVEITRVDSGGIVFFRCGSKWGQADQGDMVMGYILHSGDVEF
;
A
#
# COMPACT_ATOMS: atom_id res chain seq x y z
N MET A 1 28.69 -6.39 7.22
CA MET A 1 28.09 -7.62 7.79
C MET A 1 28.34 -8.75 6.80
N THR A 2 27.80 -9.95 7.01
CA THR A 2 27.90 -11.06 6.07
C THR A 2 26.82 -10.99 4.99
N ALA A 3 27.08 -11.63 3.84
CA ALA A 3 26.15 -11.67 2.71
C ALA A 3 24.71 -12.13 3.08
N PRO A 4 24.49 -13.16 3.91
CA PRO A 4 23.15 -13.54 4.34
C PRO A 4 22.41 -12.41 5.08
N THR A 5 23.11 -11.64 5.92
CA THR A 5 22.52 -10.52 6.67
C THR A 5 22.10 -9.39 5.72
N HIS A 6 22.89 -9.08 4.69
CA HIS A 6 22.54 -8.10 3.66
C HIS A 6 21.32 -8.54 2.83
N ILE A 7 21.28 -9.82 2.43
CA ILE A 7 20.10 -10.40 1.76
C ILE A 7 18.87 -10.31 2.67
N ALA A 8 18.99 -10.74 3.93
CA ALA A 8 17.88 -10.73 4.88
C ALA A 8 17.33 -9.31 5.09
N PHE A 9 18.20 -8.31 5.20
CA PHE A 9 17.80 -6.91 5.32
C PHE A 9 17.05 -6.42 4.08
N GLY A 10 17.61 -6.65 2.88
CA GLY A 10 16.97 -6.27 1.62
C GLY A 10 15.61 -6.94 1.45
N VAL A 11 15.52 -8.25 1.70
CA VAL A 11 14.27 -9.01 1.63
C VAL A 11 13.24 -8.49 2.65
N ALA A 12 13.65 -8.23 3.89
CA ALA A 12 12.76 -7.67 4.91
C ALA A 12 12.17 -6.32 4.47
N CYS A 13 13.00 -5.40 3.97
CA CYS A 13 12.55 -4.12 3.43
C CYS A 13 11.61 -4.30 2.22
N GLY A 14 11.96 -5.20 1.29
CA GLY A 14 11.15 -5.50 0.12
C GLY A 14 9.76 -6.04 0.48
N MET A 15 9.70 -7.03 1.36
CA MET A 15 8.44 -7.66 1.78
C MET A 15 7.55 -6.69 2.56
N LEU A 16 8.11 -5.88 3.47
CA LEU A 16 7.35 -4.80 4.13
C LEU A 16 6.78 -3.78 3.13
N GLY A 17 7.52 -3.52 2.05
CA GLY A 17 7.09 -2.69 0.93
C GLY A 17 6.04 -3.34 0.02
N GLY A 18 5.68 -4.62 0.24
CA GLY A 18 4.79 -5.39 -0.63
C GLY A 18 5.43 -5.79 -1.96
N VAL A 19 6.76 -5.96 -1.99
CA VAL A 19 7.50 -6.40 -3.18
C VAL A 19 7.58 -7.93 -3.17
N GLU A 20 7.14 -8.55 -4.26
CA GLU A 20 7.09 -10.00 -4.41
C GLU A 20 7.68 -10.45 -5.77
N GLY A 21 7.89 -11.75 -5.93
CA GLY A 21 8.31 -12.34 -7.21
C GLY A 21 9.73 -11.95 -7.65
N LEU A 22 9.89 -11.69 -8.95
CA LEU A 22 11.19 -11.36 -9.56
C LEU A 22 11.83 -10.09 -8.96
N PRO A 23 11.11 -8.95 -8.78
CA PRO A 23 11.63 -7.78 -8.09
C PRO A 23 12.31 -8.05 -6.74
N LEU A 24 11.71 -8.91 -5.91
CA LEU A 24 12.25 -9.27 -4.60
C LEU A 24 13.57 -10.03 -4.72
N LYS A 25 13.67 -10.96 -5.69
CA LYS A 25 14.91 -11.71 -5.99
C LYS A 25 16.01 -10.78 -6.51
N LEU A 26 15.66 -9.82 -7.35
CA LEU A 26 16.61 -8.84 -7.89
C LEU A 26 17.12 -7.89 -6.80
N LEU A 27 16.25 -7.48 -5.88
CA LEU A 27 16.64 -6.69 -4.71
C LEU A 27 17.60 -7.48 -3.82
N ALA A 28 17.27 -8.74 -3.50
CA ALA A 28 18.14 -9.62 -2.73
C ALA A 28 19.52 -9.82 -3.39
N GLY A 29 19.56 -10.02 -4.71
CA GLY A 29 20.82 -10.13 -5.46
C GLY A 29 21.59 -8.81 -5.51
N GLY A 30 20.90 -7.69 -5.69
CA GLY A 30 21.49 -6.35 -5.68
C GLY A 30 22.13 -5.98 -4.34
N ALA A 31 21.61 -6.50 -3.23
CA ALA A 31 22.19 -6.33 -1.90
C ALA A 31 23.58 -7.00 -1.73
N LEU A 32 24.04 -7.78 -2.70
CA LEU A 32 25.38 -8.34 -2.72
C LEU A 32 26.36 -7.53 -3.60
N LEU A 33 25.86 -6.66 -4.47
CA LEU A 33 26.71 -6.01 -5.48
C LEU A 33 27.78 -5.06 -4.91
N PRO A 34 27.53 -4.25 -3.86
CA PRO A 34 28.57 -3.37 -3.33
C PRO A 34 29.85 -4.10 -2.92
N ASP A 35 29.70 -5.32 -2.38
CA ASP A 35 30.77 -6.22 -1.93
C ASP A 35 31.59 -6.86 -3.07
N ILE A 36 31.32 -6.53 -4.34
CA ILE A 36 32.14 -6.97 -5.48
C ILE A 36 33.58 -6.48 -5.41
N ASP A 37 33.83 -5.44 -4.63
CA ASP A 37 35.16 -4.90 -4.32
C ASP A 37 35.96 -5.73 -3.30
N HIS A 38 35.37 -6.73 -2.65
CA HIS A 38 36.02 -7.48 -1.58
C HIS A 38 36.32 -8.92 -2.02
N PRO A 39 37.59 -9.30 -2.23
CA PRO A 39 37.95 -10.62 -2.78
C PRO A 39 37.48 -11.82 -1.95
N PHE A 40 37.22 -11.64 -0.66
CA PHE A 40 36.74 -12.70 0.24
C PHE A 40 35.21 -12.67 0.45
N SER A 41 34.48 -11.71 -0.14
CA SER A 41 33.02 -11.69 -0.06
C SER A 41 32.40 -12.85 -0.87
N ALA A 42 31.10 -13.07 -0.73
CA ALA A 42 30.41 -14.11 -1.47
C ALA A 42 30.51 -13.89 -2.99
N ILE A 43 30.28 -12.65 -3.45
CA ILE A 43 30.32 -12.30 -4.87
C ILE A 43 31.74 -12.06 -5.37
N GLY A 44 32.61 -11.46 -4.54
CA GLY A 44 34.00 -11.18 -4.90
C GLY A 44 34.82 -12.45 -5.10
N ARG A 45 34.54 -13.52 -4.35
CA ARG A 45 35.18 -14.83 -4.59
C ARG A 45 34.83 -15.43 -5.94
N ILE A 46 33.59 -15.24 -6.40
CA ILE A 46 33.15 -15.73 -7.72
C ILE A 46 33.77 -14.86 -8.82
N LEU A 47 33.75 -13.55 -8.63
CA LEU A 47 34.25 -12.55 -9.58
C LEU A 47 35.66 -12.07 -9.20
N PHE A 48 36.55 -12.99 -8.83
CA PHE A 48 37.88 -12.66 -8.29
C PHE A 48 38.70 -11.77 -9.24
N PHE A 49 38.49 -11.96 -10.55
CA PHE A 49 39.13 -11.20 -11.62
C PHE A 49 38.68 -9.73 -11.67
N ILE A 50 37.51 -9.39 -11.12
CA ILE A 50 37.04 -8.01 -10.93
C ILE A 50 37.39 -7.53 -9.53
N SER A 51 37.15 -8.35 -8.50
CA SER A 51 37.28 -7.92 -7.12
C SER A 51 38.71 -7.57 -6.75
N TYR A 52 39.71 -8.32 -7.25
CA TYR A 52 41.10 -8.10 -6.87
C TYR A 52 41.67 -6.78 -7.45
N PRO A 53 41.48 -6.46 -8.75
CA PRO A 53 41.83 -5.13 -9.27
C PRO A 53 41.05 -4.01 -8.58
N LEU A 54 39.74 -4.19 -8.38
CA LEU A 54 38.88 -3.16 -7.80
C LEU A 54 39.28 -2.85 -6.36
N ASN A 55 39.54 -3.87 -5.54
CA ASN A 55 40.02 -3.72 -4.18
C ASN A 55 41.35 -2.96 -4.14
N ARG A 56 42.27 -3.27 -5.06
CA ARG A 56 43.59 -2.65 -5.12
C ARG A 56 43.52 -1.17 -5.50
N TRP A 57 42.57 -0.79 -6.37
CA TRP A 57 42.46 0.58 -6.87
C TRP A 57 41.56 1.47 -6.02
N LEU A 58 40.42 0.94 -5.58
CA LEU A 58 39.36 1.70 -4.91
C LEU A 58 39.19 1.33 -3.44
N GLY A 59 39.92 0.33 -2.92
CA GLY A 59 39.72 -0.18 -1.57
C GLY A 59 38.36 -0.87 -1.39
N HIS A 60 38.09 -1.33 -0.16
CA HIS A 60 36.79 -1.85 0.24
C HIS A 60 36.00 -0.79 1.02
N ARG A 61 34.67 -0.74 0.85
CA ARG A 61 33.74 0.20 1.53
C ARG A 61 33.93 1.68 1.16
N GLN A 62 34.43 1.90 -0.04
CA GLN A 62 34.61 3.24 -0.61
C GLN A 62 33.60 3.45 -1.74
N HIS A 63 34.06 3.54 -3.00
CA HIS A 63 33.25 3.94 -4.14
C HIS A 63 32.07 3.01 -4.44
N THR A 64 32.24 1.69 -4.33
CA THR A 64 31.17 0.71 -4.55
C THR A 64 30.09 0.74 -3.47
N HIS A 65 30.35 1.40 -2.34
CA HIS A 65 29.41 1.54 -1.23
C HIS A 65 28.89 3.00 -1.08
N SER A 66 29.05 3.80 -2.13
CA SER A 66 28.56 5.17 -2.17
C SER A 66 27.13 5.26 -2.69
N LEU A 67 26.28 6.00 -1.98
CA LEU A 67 24.93 6.35 -2.46
C LEU A 67 24.98 7.28 -3.67
N VAL A 68 26.08 8.02 -3.87
CA VAL A 68 26.27 8.87 -5.06
C VAL A 68 26.33 8.00 -6.32
N VAL A 69 26.81 6.76 -6.21
CA VAL A 69 26.79 5.78 -7.30
C VAL A 69 25.41 5.14 -7.43
N TRP A 70 24.85 4.64 -6.33
CA TRP A 70 23.65 3.80 -6.41
C TRP A 70 22.33 4.56 -6.58
N ILE A 71 22.22 5.82 -6.14
CA ILE A 71 21.01 6.63 -6.34
C ILE A 71 20.74 6.88 -7.83
N PRO A 72 21.69 7.40 -8.64
CA PRO A 72 21.50 7.56 -10.08
C PRO A 72 21.21 6.23 -10.78
N VAL A 73 21.94 5.16 -10.45
CA VAL A 73 21.71 3.83 -11.03
C VAL A 73 20.29 3.33 -10.74
N THR A 74 19.78 3.56 -9.53
CA THR A 74 18.43 3.17 -9.14
C THR A 74 17.38 3.97 -9.91
N ILE A 75 17.54 5.30 -9.99
CA ILE A 75 16.61 6.18 -10.69
C ILE A 75 16.58 5.84 -12.19
N LEU A 76 17.74 5.81 -12.84
CA LEU A 76 17.87 5.46 -14.25
C LEU A 76 17.39 4.03 -14.50
N GLY A 77 17.65 3.10 -13.58
CA GLY A 77 17.13 1.75 -13.62
C GLY A 77 15.60 1.73 -13.67
N PHE A 78 14.89 2.44 -12.78
CA PHE A 78 13.43 2.46 -12.85
C PHE A 78 12.86 3.15 -14.09
N VAL A 79 13.58 4.14 -14.65
CA VAL A 79 13.16 4.86 -15.86
C VAL A 79 13.40 4.03 -17.12
N LEU A 80 14.58 3.42 -17.27
CA LEU A 80 15.02 2.76 -18.50
C LEU A 80 14.77 1.25 -18.48
N TRP A 81 15.03 0.59 -17.36
CA TRP A 81 14.93 -0.87 -17.24
C TRP A 81 14.68 -1.32 -15.81
N LYS A 82 13.40 -1.46 -15.44
CA LYS A 82 12.93 -1.70 -14.05
C LYS A 82 13.72 -2.75 -13.25
N PRO A 83 14.16 -3.90 -13.82
CA PRO A 83 15.03 -4.83 -13.13
C PRO A 83 16.30 -4.20 -12.52
N LEU A 84 16.96 -3.30 -13.25
CA LEU A 84 18.14 -2.58 -12.76
C LEU A 84 17.80 -1.65 -11.59
N GLY A 85 16.60 -1.05 -11.58
CA GLY A 85 16.12 -0.26 -10.45
C GLY A 85 16.01 -1.08 -9.17
N TRP A 86 15.50 -2.31 -9.25
CA TRP A 86 15.42 -3.22 -8.10
C TRP A 86 16.79 -3.66 -7.60
N ILE A 87 17.72 -3.94 -8.52
CA ILE A 87 19.12 -4.24 -8.20
C ILE A 87 19.77 -3.05 -7.47
N GLY A 88 19.59 -1.83 -7.99
CA GLY A 88 20.10 -0.61 -7.38
C GLY A 88 19.54 -0.37 -5.97
N LEU A 89 18.24 -0.60 -5.76
CA LEU A 89 17.64 -0.55 -4.41
C LEU A 89 18.25 -1.58 -3.46
N GLY A 90 18.53 -2.78 -3.95
CA GLY A 90 19.27 -3.80 -3.19
C GLY A 90 20.62 -3.25 -2.73
N ALA A 91 21.39 -2.66 -3.64
CA ALA A 91 22.69 -2.09 -3.32
C ALA A 91 22.63 -0.90 -2.34
N ILE A 92 21.60 -0.05 -2.45
CA ILE A 92 21.34 1.02 -1.47
C ILE A 92 21.07 0.42 -0.08
N SER A 93 20.25 -0.64 0.00
CA SER A 93 19.94 -1.31 1.27
C SER A 93 21.20 -1.89 1.92
N HIS A 94 22.13 -2.42 1.12
CA HIS A 94 23.42 -2.88 1.59
C HIS A 94 24.23 -1.74 2.19
N CYS A 95 24.42 -0.63 1.45
CA CYS A 95 25.20 0.51 1.92
C CYS A 95 24.65 1.07 3.22
N PHE A 96 23.31 1.14 3.33
CA PHE A 96 22.64 1.59 4.54
C PHE A 96 22.89 0.66 5.74
N LEU A 97 22.82 -0.66 5.53
CA LEU A 97 23.09 -1.63 6.59
C LEU A 97 24.55 -1.56 7.07
N ASP A 98 25.48 -1.34 6.14
CA ASP A 98 26.90 -1.24 6.45
C ASP A 98 27.28 0.01 7.26
N CYS A 99 26.43 1.04 7.28
CA CYS A 99 26.55 2.14 8.26
C CYS A 99 26.41 1.65 9.71
N TRP A 100 25.74 0.52 9.97
CA TRP A 100 25.58 -0.05 11.32
C TRP A 100 26.78 -0.93 11.74
N ASN A 101 27.72 -1.21 10.83
CA ASN A 101 28.94 -1.91 11.18
C ASN A 101 29.87 -1.06 12.05
N ALA A 102 30.72 -1.74 12.83
CA ALA A 102 31.76 -1.09 13.62
C ALA A 102 32.67 -0.15 12.79
N SER A 103 33.00 -0.54 11.56
CA SER A 103 33.89 0.21 10.66
C SER A 103 33.19 1.32 9.87
N GLY A 104 31.86 1.29 9.75
CA GLY A 104 31.10 2.21 8.89
C GLY A 104 31.43 2.12 7.39
N VAL A 105 30.98 3.11 6.64
CA VAL A 105 31.11 3.18 5.17
C VAL A 105 31.25 4.61 4.66
N ALA A 106 32.03 4.83 3.60
CA ALA A 106 32.19 6.16 2.98
C ALA A 106 31.02 6.48 2.02
N LEU A 107 29.84 6.72 2.59
CA LEU A 107 28.54 6.74 1.91
C LEU A 107 28.39 7.80 0.81
N LEU A 108 29.18 8.88 0.88
CA LEU A 108 29.04 10.04 0.00
C LEU A 108 30.27 10.27 -0.90
N LEU A 109 31.13 9.27 -1.11
CA LEU A 109 32.23 9.40 -2.07
C LEU A 109 31.70 9.65 -3.50
N PRO A 110 32.32 10.54 -4.30
CA PRO A 110 33.52 11.32 -4.01
C PRO A 110 33.27 12.69 -3.37
N ILE A 111 32.03 13.03 -2.98
CA ILE A 111 31.67 14.33 -2.40
C ILE A 111 32.33 14.52 -1.03
N THR A 112 32.39 13.47 -0.21
CA THR A 112 33.15 13.48 1.03
C THR A 112 33.72 12.10 1.36
N GLU A 113 34.92 12.10 1.93
CA GLU A 113 35.63 10.90 2.39
C GLU A 113 35.23 10.50 3.82
N LYS A 114 34.30 11.25 4.45
CA LYS A 114 33.85 10.95 5.82
C LYS A 114 33.17 9.58 5.87
N VAL A 115 33.58 8.80 6.86
CA VAL A 115 32.96 7.50 7.16
C VAL A 115 31.68 7.74 7.94
N PHE A 116 30.56 7.26 7.38
CA PHE A 116 29.25 7.29 8.00
C PHE A 116 29.07 6.06 8.87
N VAL A 117 28.61 6.30 10.09
CA VAL A 117 28.28 5.29 11.08
C VAL A 117 26.95 5.65 11.72
N LEU A 118 26.09 4.66 11.90
CA LEU A 118 24.82 4.79 12.60
C LEU A 118 24.98 4.24 14.03
N GLY A 119 24.52 5.04 15.01
CA GLY A 119 24.53 4.66 16.42
C GLY A 119 25.86 4.87 17.15
N SER A 120 25.77 4.88 18.48
CA SER A 120 26.93 4.93 19.36
C SER A 120 27.73 3.62 19.27
N ARG A 121 29.01 3.66 19.64
CA ARG A 121 29.95 2.53 19.49
C ARG A 121 29.44 1.22 20.11
N LYS A 122 28.58 1.31 21.14
CA LYS A 122 28.02 0.17 21.88
C LYS A 122 26.93 -0.59 21.11
N TYR A 123 26.26 0.04 20.15
CA TYR A 123 25.19 -0.57 19.35
C TYR A 123 25.65 -1.01 17.97
N ARG A 124 26.93 -0.84 17.65
CA ARG A 124 27.51 -1.26 16.37
C ARG A 124 27.76 -2.74 16.36
N ILE A 125 27.57 -3.35 15.20
CA ILE A 125 27.67 -4.79 15.03
C ILE A 125 28.99 -5.11 14.34
N SER A 126 29.70 -6.10 14.87
CA SER A 126 30.90 -6.65 14.26
C SER A 126 30.54 -7.82 13.34
N THR A 127 31.28 -7.96 12.25
CA THR A 127 31.04 -9.04 11.29
C THR A 127 31.30 -10.40 11.94
N GLY A 128 30.37 -11.34 11.79
CA GLY A 128 30.43 -12.68 12.40
C GLY A 128 30.16 -12.72 13.91
N SER A 129 29.72 -11.61 14.52
CA SER A 129 29.42 -11.57 15.95
C SER A 129 28.05 -12.16 16.29
N GLY A 130 27.83 -12.54 17.55
CA GLY A 130 26.51 -12.97 18.03
C GLY A 130 25.43 -11.90 17.83
N GLY A 131 25.79 -10.61 17.87
CA GLY A 131 24.87 -9.51 17.57
C GLY A 131 24.40 -9.51 16.12
N GLU A 132 25.26 -9.91 15.17
CA GLU A 132 24.86 -10.08 13.77
C GLU A 132 23.90 -11.25 13.61
N PHE A 133 24.15 -12.36 14.30
CA PHE A 133 23.25 -13.52 14.27
C PHE A 133 21.85 -13.19 14.81
N ILE A 134 21.77 -12.45 15.93
CA ILE A 134 20.50 -11.96 16.49
C ILE A 134 19.79 -11.03 15.49
N LEU A 135 20.52 -10.10 14.88
CA LEU A 135 19.97 -9.21 13.87
C LEU A 135 19.41 -10.00 12.68
N MET A 136 20.12 -11.01 12.19
CA MET A 136 19.67 -11.84 11.08
C MET A 136 18.36 -12.58 11.42
N ILE A 137 18.23 -13.14 12.63
CA ILE A 137 16.98 -13.75 13.09
C ILE A 137 15.85 -12.71 13.12
N ALA A 138 16.11 -11.53 13.70
CA ALA A 138 15.12 -10.46 13.76
C ALA A 138 14.66 -10.03 12.36
N LEU A 139 15.58 -9.87 11.41
CA LEU A 139 15.27 -9.55 10.01
C LEU A 139 14.48 -10.66 9.32
N GLY A 140 14.76 -11.93 9.61
CA GLY A 140 13.97 -13.06 9.14
C GLY A 140 12.51 -13.01 9.63
N LEU A 141 12.30 -12.70 10.92
CA LEU A 141 10.96 -12.52 11.49
C LEU A 141 10.24 -11.31 10.88
N VAL A 142 10.96 -10.21 10.63
CA VAL A 142 10.43 -9.03 9.94
C VAL A 142 10.07 -9.34 8.49
N ALA A 143 10.88 -10.12 7.77
CA ALA A 143 10.56 -10.56 6.42
C ALA A 143 9.31 -11.47 6.41
N TRP A 144 9.20 -12.41 7.35
CA TRP A 144 8.04 -13.30 7.46
C TRP A 144 6.74 -12.54 7.76
N SER A 145 6.76 -11.67 8.78
CA SER A 145 5.63 -10.79 9.11
C SER A 145 5.33 -9.79 7.99
N GLY A 146 6.37 -9.26 7.36
CA GLY A 146 6.28 -8.39 6.19
C GLY A 146 5.64 -9.08 5.00
N GLY A 147 5.87 -10.38 4.78
CA GLY A 147 5.17 -11.16 3.77
C GLY A 147 3.67 -11.30 4.06
N TYR A 148 3.31 -11.55 5.32
CA TYR A 148 1.90 -11.57 5.74
C TYR A 148 1.22 -10.22 5.51
N ILE A 149 1.86 -9.13 5.92
CA ILE A 149 1.35 -7.76 5.73
C ILE A 149 1.35 -7.38 4.23
N GLY A 150 2.38 -7.75 3.49
CA GLY A 150 2.57 -7.54 2.06
C GLY A 150 1.46 -8.18 1.23
N SER A 151 1.10 -9.43 1.55
CA SER A 151 0.00 -10.15 0.89
C SER A 151 -1.37 -9.46 1.05
N ARG A 152 -1.53 -8.61 2.07
CA ARG A 152 -2.72 -7.78 2.30
C ARG A 152 -2.57 -6.35 1.77
N GLY A 153 -1.63 -6.13 0.87
CA GLY A 153 -1.36 -4.84 0.22
C GLY A 153 -0.29 -3.97 0.90
N GLY A 154 0.37 -4.47 1.95
CA GLY A 154 1.60 -3.88 2.50
C GLY A 154 1.47 -2.44 3.02
N PHE A 155 2.58 -1.71 2.98
CA PHE A 155 2.61 -0.26 3.25
C PHE A 155 1.64 0.53 2.37
N ARG A 156 1.35 0.08 1.14
CA ARG A 156 0.37 0.75 0.26
C ARG A 156 -1.06 0.64 0.77
N ALA A 157 -1.44 -0.47 1.41
CA ALA A 157 -2.74 -0.59 2.05
C ALA A 157 -2.86 0.35 3.25
N ILE A 158 -1.80 0.44 4.07
CA ILE A 158 -1.72 1.41 5.18
C ILE A 158 -1.83 2.84 4.65
N LEU A 159 -1.07 3.18 3.61
CA LEU A 159 -1.10 4.51 2.99
C LEU A 159 -2.49 4.83 2.44
N ARG A 160 -3.13 3.88 1.74
CA ARG A 160 -4.52 4.03 1.24
C ARG A 160 -5.53 4.22 2.36
N SER A 161 -5.35 3.53 3.48
CA SER A 161 -6.18 3.70 4.68
C SER A 161 -6.05 5.10 5.25
N VAL A 162 -4.81 5.61 5.42
CA VAL A 162 -4.56 6.97 5.90
C VAL A 162 -5.12 8.02 4.92
N MET A 163 -4.89 7.82 3.62
CA MET A 163 -5.35 8.72 2.56
C MET A 163 -6.86 8.71 2.37
N GLY A 164 -7.59 7.71 2.87
CA GLY A 164 -9.04 7.59 2.71
C GLY A 164 -9.43 7.19 1.29
N SER A 165 -8.93 6.06 0.81
CA SER A 165 -9.31 5.53 -0.52
C SER A 165 -10.76 5.06 -0.55
N TYR A 166 -11.47 5.38 -1.63
CA TYR A 166 -12.84 4.93 -1.89
C TYR A 166 -13.00 3.40 -1.82
N ASP A 167 -12.10 2.63 -2.41
CA ASP A 167 -12.20 1.16 -2.42
C ASP A 167 -12.25 0.57 -1.00
N LEU A 168 -11.43 1.09 -0.07
CA LEU A 168 -11.46 0.67 1.34
C LEU A 168 -12.76 1.07 2.04
N ALA A 169 -13.36 2.19 1.68
CA ALA A 169 -14.63 2.62 2.24
C ALA A 169 -15.79 1.75 1.74
N VAL A 170 -15.75 1.30 0.48
CA VAL A 170 -16.69 0.33 -0.09
C VAL A 170 -16.52 -1.05 0.57
N GLU A 171 -15.29 -1.52 0.74
CA GLU A 171 -15.02 -2.78 1.43
C GLU A 171 -15.51 -2.74 2.90
N HIS A 172 -15.30 -1.62 3.59
CA HIS A 172 -15.81 -1.42 4.94
C HIS A 172 -17.34 -1.45 4.97
N TYR A 173 -18.00 -0.83 4.00
CA TYR A 173 -19.47 -0.83 3.89
C TYR A 173 -20.03 -2.24 3.68
N GLN A 174 -19.40 -3.03 2.80
CA GLN A 174 -19.80 -4.42 2.55
C GLN A 174 -19.71 -5.29 3.80
N ARG A 175 -18.82 -4.98 4.76
CA ARG A 175 -18.70 -5.69 6.03
C ARG A 175 -19.79 -5.31 7.05
N GLU A 176 -20.29 -4.08 7.00
CA GLU A 176 -21.31 -3.59 7.94
C GLU A 176 -22.74 -4.03 7.58
N GLY A 177 -22.97 -4.49 6.35
CA GLY A 177 -24.24 -5.07 5.92
C GLY A 177 -25.37 -4.03 5.84
N LEU A 178 -26.43 -4.24 6.63
CA LEU A 178 -27.67 -3.42 6.58
C LEU A 178 -27.63 -2.13 7.41
N LYS A 179 -26.52 -1.83 8.08
CA LYS A 179 -26.38 -0.57 8.82
C LYS A 179 -26.37 0.63 7.87
N LYS A 180 -27.04 1.70 8.26
CA LYS A 180 -26.97 2.96 7.51
C LYS A 180 -25.56 3.53 7.61
N CYS A 181 -24.95 3.77 6.46
CA CYS A 181 -23.60 4.28 6.37
C CYS A 181 -23.59 5.53 5.51
N TYR A 182 -22.68 6.44 5.81
CA TYR A 182 -22.46 7.63 5.02
C TYR A 182 -21.04 7.67 4.48
N MET A 183 -20.90 8.03 3.22
CA MET A 183 -19.62 8.30 2.59
C MET A 183 -19.27 9.78 2.78
N LYS A 184 -18.18 10.08 3.48
CA LYS A 184 -17.67 11.45 3.63
C LYS A 184 -16.39 11.64 2.81
N GLY A 185 -16.33 12.69 2.00
CA GLY A 185 -15.11 13.03 1.26
C GLY A 185 -15.35 13.92 0.06
N ASN A 186 -14.51 13.78 -0.97
CA ASN A 186 -14.49 14.64 -2.15
C ASN A 186 -14.99 13.87 -3.36
N LEU A 187 -16.16 14.25 -3.87
CA LEU A 187 -16.80 13.67 -5.05
C LEU A 187 -16.56 14.58 -6.25
N ARG A 188 -16.00 14.01 -7.32
CA ARG A 188 -15.79 14.70 -8.59
C ARG A 188 -16.88 14.30 -9.58
N TYR A 189 -17.63 15.26 -10.09
CA TYR A 189 -18.63 15.05 -11.13
C TYR A 189 -18.00 15.00 -12.54
N PRO A 190 -18.70 14.44 -13.54
CA PRO A 190 -18.26 14.46 -14.94
C PRO A 190 -18.02 15.86 -15.50
N SER A 191 -18.71 16.89 -14.98
CA SER A 191 -18.49 18.30 -15.30
C SER A 191 -17.10 18.81 -14.88
N GLY A 192 -16.39 18.09 -14.01
CA GLY A 192 -15.11 18.48 -13.43
C GLY A 192 -15.23 19.15 -12.06
N GLU A 193 -16.45 19.49 -11.62
CA GLU A 193 -16.72 20.05 -10.30
C GLU A 193 -16.38 19.05 -9.18
N ILE A 194 -15.73 19.54 -8.12
CA ILE A 194 -15.38 18.74 -6.94
C ILE A 194 -16.15 19.30 -5.75
N ILE A 195 -17.04 18.49 -5.19
CA ILE A 195 -17.81 18.83 -4.00
C ILE A 195 -17.27 18.01 -2.83
N GLU A 196 -16.94 18.69 -1.73
CA GLU A 196 -16.67 18.04 -0.45
C GLU A 196 -17.99 17.91 0.32
N GLY A 197 -18.32 16.70 0.76
CA GLY A 197 -19.64 16.45 1.34
C GLY A 197 -19.76 15.11 2.07
N LYS A 198 -21.00 14.81 2.42
CA LYS A 198 -21.42 13.57 3.07
C LYS A 198 -22.64 13.04 2.32
N TRP A 199 -22.54 11.84 1.77
CA TRP A 199 -23.61 11.19 1.03
C TRP A 199 -24.06 9.93 1.76
N LEU A 200 -25.36 9.66 1.77
CA LEU A 200 -25.90 8.43 2.36
C LEU A 200 -25.65 7.26 1.42
N VAL A 201 -25.06 6.17 1.90
CA VAL A 201 -24.83 4.98 1.06
C VAL A 201 -26.13 4.19 0.98
N VAL A 202 -26.65 4.04 -0.24
CA VAL A 202 -27.90 3.33 -0.51
C VAL A 202 -27.64 1.84 -0.60
N GLY A 203 -26.66 1.43 -1.40
CA GLY A 203 -26.38 0.02 -1.63
C GLY A 203 -25.23 -0.22 -2.60
N THR A 204 -24.87 -1.48 -2.78
CA THR A 204 -23.87 -1.89 -3.78
C THR A 204 -24.49 -2.02 -5.18
N GLU A 205 -23.72 -1.62 -6.19
CA GLU A 205 -23.98 -1.79 -7.62
C GLU A 205 -22.78 -2.50 -8.26
N GLY A 206 -22.81 -3.84 -8.26
CA GLY A 206 -21.66 -4.64 -8.69
C GLY A 206 -20.48 -4.50 -7.71
N LYS A 207 -19.40 -3.85 -8.15
CA LYS A 207 -18.19 -3.61 -7.33
C LYS A 207 -18.20 -2.23 -6.66
N ASP A 208 -19.10 -1.35 -7.06
CA ASP A 208 -19.21 0.03 -6.62
C ASP A 208 -20.45 0.24 -5.74
N VAL A 209 -20.71 1.48 -5.35
CA VAL A 209 -21.87 1.86 -4.53
C VAL A 209 -22.69 2.97 -5.15
N ALA A 210 -23.99 2.96 -4.87
CA ALA A 210 -24.89 4.07 -5.09
C ALA A 210 -24.96 4.92 -3.81
N VAL A 211 -24.87 6.25 -3.96
CA VAL A 211 -24.92 7.20 -2.85
C VAL A 211 -26.00 8.25 -3.09
N TYR A 212 -26.64 8.72 -2.03
CA TYR A 212 -27.72 9.70 -2.07
C TYR A 212 -27.24 11.05 -1.51
N ASP A 213 -27.45 12.13 -2.26
CA ASP A 213 -27.03 13.50 -1.90
C ASP A 213 -28.10 14.30 -1.14
N GLY A 214 -29.31 13.75 -0.97
CA GLY A 214 -30.46 14.44 -0.39
C GLY A 214 -31.51 14.86 -1.42
N GLN A 215 -31.19 14.79 -2.71
CA GLN A 215 -32.12 15.10 -3.82
C GLN A 215 -32.19 13.97 -4.85
N ARG A 216 -31.08 13.27 -5.11
CA ARG A 216 -31.00 12.20 -6.10
C ARG A 216 -30.00 11.12 -5.73
N VAL A 217 -30.19 9.95 -6.31
CA VAL A 217 -29.23 8.84 -6.27
C VAL A 217 -28.13 9.08 -7.30
N ILE A 218 -26.88 9.03 -6.85
CA ILE A 218 -25.66 9.16 -7.64
C ILE A 218 -25.03 7.78 -7.78
N HIS A 219 -24.86 7.31 -9.02
CA HIS A 219 -24.29 6.01 -9.32
C HIS A 219 -22.77 6.13 -9.57
N ILE A 220 -21.94 5.56 -8.70
CA ILE A 220 -20.48 5.56 -8.88
C ILE A 220 -20.07 4.35 -9.72
N PRO A 221 -19.16 4.47 -10.71
CA PRO A 221 -18.42 5.67 -11.12
C PRO A 221 -19.08 6.48 -12.25
N LYS A 222 -20.33 6.15 -12.63
CA LYS A 222 -20.99 6.70 -13.81
C LYS A 222 -21.28 8.20 -13.69
N ASP A 223 -21.86 8.60 -12.56
CA ASP A 223 -22.32 9.97 -12.31
C ASP A 223 -21.34 10.79 -11.47
N GLY A 224 -20.26 10.16 -10.99
CA GLY A 224 -19.20 10.81 -10.24
C GLY A 224 -18.14 9.82 -9.76
N ARG A 225 -16.99 10.33 -9.32
CA ARG A 225 -15.90 9.53 -8.73
C ARG A 225 -15.38 10.16 -7.45
N PHE A 226 -15.26 9.35 -6.40
CA PHE A 226 -14.64 9.79 -5.15
C PHE A 226 -13.12 9.88 -5.30
N LEU A 227 -12.56 11.06 -5.07
CA LEU A 227 -11.10 11.25 -4.97
C LEU A 227 -10.58 10.83 -3.60
N LYS A 228 -11.40 11.05 -2.57
CA LYS A 228 -11.17 10.66 -1.18
C LYS A 228 -12.51 10.34 -0.56
N ALA A 229 -12.59 9.24 0.18
CA ALA A 229 -13.81 8.77 0.81
C ALA A 229 -13.49 8.02 2.11
N ARG A 230 -14.27 8.30 3.15
CA ARG A 230 -14.27 7.58 4.42
C ARG A 230 -15.69 7.21 4.77
N LEU A 231 -15.88 5.96 5.16
CA LEU A 231 -17.18 5.49 5.65
C LEU A 231 -17.39 5.95 7.09
N LYS A 232 -18.55 6.52 7.37
CA LYS A 232 -19.06 6.77 8.72
C LYS A 232 -20.31 5.91 8.91
N VAL A 233 -20.20 4.91 9.77
CA VAL A 233 -21.31 4.03 10.15
C VAL A 233 -22.17 4.74 11.18
N VAL A 234 -23.49 4.57 11.10
CA VAL A 234 -24.44 5.00 12.13
C VAL A 234 -24.91 3.75 12.86
N ASP A 235 -24.40 3.53 14.07
CA ASP A 235 -24.57 2.24 14.77
C ASP A 235 -26.00 1.93 15.21
N GLU A 236 -26.85 2.95 15.38
CA GLU A 236 -28.23 2.81 15.88
C GLU A 236 -29.28 2.68 14.76
N GLU A 237 -28.91 2.95 13.49
CA GLU A 237 -29.87 2.94 12.38
C GLU A 237 -29.54 1.86 11.36
N LYS A 238 -30.51 0.96 11.13
CA LYS A 238 -30.46 -0.05 10.06
C LYS A 238 -31.52 0.25 9.02
N TRP A 239 -31.28 -0.21 7.79
CA TRP A 239 -32.31 -0.21 6.77
C TRP A 239 -33.35 -1.29 7.05
N ASN A 240 -34.63 -0.94 6.90
CA ASN A 240 -35.70 -1.93 6.78
C ASN A 240 -35.71 -2.43 5.33
N THR A 241 -35.93 -3.73 5.15
CA THR A 241 -35.78 -4.37 3.83
C THR A 241 -37.01 -5.17 3.47
N VAL A 242 -37.56 -4.93 2.27
CA VAL A 242 -38.72 -5.67 1.73
C VAL A 242 -38.40 -6.12 0.31
N THR A 243 -38.83 -7.32 -0.08
CA THR A 243 -38.71 -7.78 -1.47
C THR A 243 -40.09 -7.97 -2.05
N LEU A 244 -40.39 -7.24 -3.12
CA LEU A 244 -41.66 -7.30 -3.83
C LEU A 244 -41.47 -7.97 -5.19
N ASN A 245 -42.21 -9.05 -5.44
CA ASN A 245 -42.14 -9.79 -6.70
C ASN A 245 -43.03 -9.19 -7.79
N GLU A 246 -44.03 -8.42 -7.40
CA GLU A 246 -44.97 -7.74 -8.28
C GLU A 246 -44.88 -6.22 -8.03
N PRO A 247 -45.24 -5.37 -9.01
CA PRO A 247 -45.33 -3.93 -8.80
C PRO A 247 -46.40 -3.60 -7.77
N VAL A 248 -46.02 -2.90 -6.70
CA VAL A 248 -46.93 -2.43 -5.64
C VAL A 248 -46.79 -0.91 -5.49
N GLU A 249 -47.90 -0.23 -5.24
CA GLU A 249 -47.93 1.21 -5.02
C GLU A 249 -47.53 1.56 -3.58
N ILE A 250 -46.70 2.58 -3.39
CA ILE A 250 -46.40 3.06 -2.04
C ILE A 250 -47.57 3.91 -1.54
N THR A 251 -48.39 3.34 -0.67
CA THR A 251 -49.62 3.97 -0.18
C THR A 251 -49.35 5.07 0.86
N ARG A 252 -48.38 4.86 1.76
CA ARG A 252 -47.97 5.86 2.77
C ARG A 252 -46.47 5.81 3.05
N VAL A 253 -45.85 6.99 3.10
CA VAL A 253 -44.50 7.21 3.63
C VAL A 253 -44.59 8.21 4.77
N ASP A 254 -44.14 7.81 5.96
CA ASP A 254 -44.15 8.70 7.13
C ASP A 254 -43.24 9.93 6.96
N SER A 255 -43.47 10.96 7.77
CA SER A 255 -42.75 12.24 7.69
C SER A 255 -41.24 12.07 7.90
N GLY A 256 -40.46 12.14 6.82
CA GLY A 256 -39.01 11.91 6.81
C GLY A 256 -38.57 10.49 6.44
N GLY A 257 -39.52 9.62 6.05
CA GLY A 257 -39.25 8.33 5.45
C GLY A 257 -38.63 8.49 4.06
N ILE A 258 -37.70 7.60 3.73
CA ILE A 258 -37.04 7.57 2.42
C ILE A 258 -37.11 6.13 1.93
N VAL A 259 -37.53 5.96 0.67
CA VAL A 259 -37.66 4.65 0.03
C VAL A 259 -36.71 4.56 -1.16
N PHE A 260 -35.86 3.55 -1.14
CA PHE A 260 -35.00 3.17 -2.26
C PHE A 260 -35.41 1.80 -2.76
N PHE A 261 -35.46 1.62 -4.08
CA PHE A 261 -35.77 0.34 -4.69
C PHE A 261 -34.68 -0.07 -5.68
N ARG A 262 -34.50 -1.37 -5.85
CA ARG A 262 -33.55 -1.95 -6.80
C ARG A 262 -34.27 -2.96 -7.68
N CYS A 263 -34.54 -2.56 -8.91
CA CYS A 263 -35.00 -3.43 -9.98
C CYS A 263 -33.82 -3.73 -10.92
N GLY A 264 -33.27 -4.95 -10.83
CA GLY A 264 -32.05 -5.33 -11.56
C GLY A 264 -30.77 -4.89 -10.85
N SER A 265 -29.92 -4.11 -11.53
CA SER A 265 -28.58 -3.75 -11.06
C SER A 265 -28.44 -2.33 -10.51
N LYS A 266 -29.48 -1.49 -10.58
CA LYS A 266 -29.44 -0.07 -10.21
C LYS A 266 -30.44 0.30 -9.14
N TRP A 267 -30.04 1.22 -8.28
CA TRP A 267 -30.88 1.81 -7.24
C TRP A 267 -31.66 3.02 -7.75
N GLY A 268 -32.95 3.07 -7.47
CA GLY A 268 -33.80 4.25 -7.64
C GLY A 268 -34.32 4.74 -6.29
N GLN A 269 -34.80 5.97 -6.27
CA GLN A 269 -35.62 6.52 -5.18
C GLN A 269 -37.08 6.52 -5.63
N ALA A 270 -37.99 6.24 -4.71
CA ALA A 270 -39.43 6.32 -4.95
C ALA A 270 -40.09 7.17 -3.87
N ASP A 271 -41.14 7.88 -4.26
CA ASP A 271 -41.97 8.69 -3.37
C ASP A 271 -43.37 8.07 -3.23
N GLN A 272 -44.20 8.66 -2.37
CA GLN A 272 -45.58 8.19 -2.17
C GLN A 272 -46.38 8.25 -3.48
N GLY A 273 -47.09 7.17 -3.81
CA GLY A 273 -47.85 7.01 -5.06
C GLY A 273 -47.04 6.39 -6.22
N ASP A 274 -45.73 6.16 -6.06
CA ASP A 274 -44.95 5.46 -7.06
C ASP A 274 -45.14 3.93 -6.98
N MET A 275 -45.12 3.29 -8.14
CA MET A 275 -45.10 1.83 -8.25
C MET A 275 -43.67 1.31 -8.13
N VAL A 276 -43.40 0.46 -7.14
CA VAL A 276 -42.08 -0.13 -6.89
C VAL A 276 -42.11 -1.65 -6.98
N MET A 277 -41.00 -2.24 -7.41
CA MET A 277 -40.79 -3.68 -7.49
C MET A 277 -39.33 -4.03 -7.23
N GLY A 278 -39.06 -5.26 -6.81
CA GLY A 278 -37.73 -5.76 -6.52
C GLY A 278 -37.32 -5.59 -5.06
N TYR A 279 -36.04 -5.28 -4.83
CA TYR A 279 -35.49 -5.17 -3.47
C TYR A 279 -35.58 -3.73 -2.96
N ILE A 280 -36.25 -3.52 -1.84
CA ILE A 280 -36.56 -2.20 -1.30
C ILE A 280 -35.84 -2.00 0.03
N LEU A 281 -35.21 -0.83 0.17
CA LEU A 281 -34.68 -0.31 1.42
C LEU A 281 -35.51 0.90 1.83
N HIS A 282 -36.05 0.89 3.04
CA HIS A 282 -36.77 2.05 3.56
C HIS A 282 -36.34 2.43 4.97
N SER A 283 -36.55 3.70 5.29
CA SER A 283 -36.42 4.26 6.63
C SER A 283 -37.77 4.78 7.10
N GLY A 284 -38.12 4.52 8.36
CA GLY A 284 -39.46 4.83 8.89
C GLY A 284 -40.51 3.79 8.49
N ASP A 285 -41.74 4.03 8.92
CA ASP A 285 -42.88 3.18 8.57
C ASP A 285 -43.37 3.53 7.17
N VAL A 286 -43.44 2.51 6.32
CA VAL A 286 -43.85 2.60 4.91
C VAL A 286 -44.85 1.49 4.66
N GLU A 287 -45.99 1.87 4.09
CA GLU A 287 -47.05 0.94 3.69
C GLU A 287 -46.98 0.74 2.16
N PHE A 288 -46.91 -0.53 1.77
CA PHE A 288 -46.93 -1.01 0.39
C PHE A 288 -48.30 -1.65 0.12
#